data_AF-A0A849R061-F1
#
_entry.id   AF-A0A849R061-F1
#
_cell.length_a   1.000
_cell.length_b   1.000
_cell.length_c   1.000
_cell.angle_alpha   90.00
_cell.angle_beta   90.00
_cell.angle_gamma   90.00
#
_symmetry.space_group_name_H-M   'P 1'
#
loop_
_entity.id
_entity.type
_entity.pdbx_description
1 polymer ?
#
loop_
_entity_poly.entity_id
_entity_poly.type
_entity_poly.pdbx_seq_one_letter_code
_entity_poly.pdbx_strand_id
1 'polypeptide(L)'
;MRNTKGNSGEIREPVIVVSDVHLGGKNSHCEDFRDFLKWLNTLSDNGTSVDCNGINIDIKKPGTIVLLGDILELWDPEEDDRNYVISDLLTTISILNSIDCDIIYVIGNHDEDLLAFKKAWRKKGVEHSNNGKGTFKMYYRSYPKTNKRTEMEGITIGEKKYAFLHGHQFDRFQVFYKLSRFLSKTLNKQVRIDPIDWFQDLANVSFTKNIGLKLNGPTLIFCILLVLYGLVTYYWFQDRPIERNLDILWIVISSFFVLTILPKVVTFLNTEIWRRIPGTIVKKCKPIEEVIKKRYNAKKGGKIDANIIVFGHTHNAGYYQKEPKKDEKMFINTGCWVKLSKNCIEKENAIPNTFLYIDTESLYLLKWNKEVKEEEKKITCVKDFREVLSQ
;
A
#
# COMPACT_ATOMS: atom_id res chain seq x y z
N MET A 1 -33.27 -7.93 -18.03
CA MET A 1 -31.93 -8.47 -18.34
C MET A 1 -30.93 -7.32 -18.31
N ARG A 2 -30.08 -7.22 -17.27
CA ARG A 2 -29.05 -6.16 -17.17
C ARG A 2 -27.76 -6.70 -17.76
N ASN A 3 -27.27 -6.03 -18.79
CA ASN A 3 -25.97 -6.28 -19.41
C ASN A 3 -24.86 -6.12 -18.35
N THR A 4 -24.25 -7.23 -17.93
CA THR A 4 -23.07 -7.25 -17.04
C THR A 4 -21.82 -7.63 -17.82
N LYS A 5 -21.59 -7.02 -18.98
CA LYS A 5 -20.24 -6.89 -19.51
C LYS A 5 -19.60 -5.73 -18.74
N GLY A 6 -18.80 -6.07 -17.73
CA GLY A 6 -17.98 -5.07 -17.07
C GLY A 6 -17.01 -4.54 -18.11
N ASN A 7 -17.14 -3.26 -18.49
CA ASN A 7 -16.15 -2.56 -19.28
C ASN A 7 -14.80 -2.68 -18.58
N SER A 8 -13.95 -3.59 -19.05
CA SER A 8 -12.51 -3.49 -18.92
C SER A 8 -12.11 -2.27 -19.76
N GLY A 9 -12.26 -1.07 -19.20
CA GLY A 9 -11.99 0.16 -19.92
C GLY A 9 -10.60 0.15 -20.53
N GLU A 10 -10.46 0.78 -21.69
CA GLU A 10 -9.16 1.05 -22.31
C GLU A 10 -8.28 1.82 -21.32
N ILE A 11 -7.01 1.43 -21.24
CA ILE A 11 -6.00 2.14 -20.46
C ILE A 11 -5.34 3.17 -21.36
N ARG A 12 -5.24 4.42 -20.92
CA ARG A 12 -4.58 5.48 -21.67
C ARG A 12 -3.07 5.30 -21.55
N GLU A 13 -2.40 5.16 -22.66
CA GLU A 13 -0.94 5.01 -22.72
C GLU A 13 -0.24 6.37 -22.79
N PRO A 14 1.05 6.46 -22.38
CA PRO A 14 1.82 5.46 -21.64
C PRO A 14 1.32 5.24 -20.21
N VAL A 15 1.65 4.09 -19.63
CA VAL A 15 1.31 3.69 -18.27
C VAL A 15 2.54 3.77 -17.38
N ILE A 16 2.43 4.51 -16.28
CA ILE A 16 3.41 4.53 -15.20
C ILE A 16 2.89 3.71 -14.03
N VAL A 17 3.70 2.81 -13.48
CA VAL A 17 3.34 1.99 -12.32
C VAL A 17 4.32 2.26 -11.18
N VAL A 18 3.78 2.54 -10.00
CA VAL A 18 4.53 2.75 -8.75
C VAL A 18 3.87 1.98 -7.61
N SER A 19 4.64 1.50 -6.64
CA SER A 19 4.13 0.79 -5.46
C SER A 19 4.90 1.17 -4.21
N ASP A 20 4.39 0.77 -3.03
CA ASP A 20 5.11 0.79 -1.76
C ASP A 20 5.72 2.18 -1.46
N VAL A 21 4.85 3.20 -1.47
CA VAL A 21 5.23 4.60 -1.18
C VAL A 21 5.15 4.89 0.32
N HIS A 22 4.19 4.28 1.02
CA HIS A 22 4.00 4.42 2.47
C HIS A 22 3.91 5.88 2.95
N LEU A 23 3.12 6.73 2.28
CA LEU A 23 2.89 8.14 2.67
C LEU A 23 2.50 8.25 4.14
N GLY A 24 3.13 9.18 4.86
CA GLY A 24 3.00 9.36 6.30
C GLY A 24 3.80 8.37 7.14
N GLY A 25 4.58 7.47 6.54
CA GLY A 25 5.50 6.59 7.25
C GLY A 25 6.89 7.21 7.39
N LYS A 26 7.54 7.00 8.54
CA LYS A 26 8.88 7.55 8.87
C LYS A 26 9.98 7.24 7.83
N ASN A 27 9.86 6.11 7.14
CA ASN A 27 10.82 5.68 6.13
C ASN A 27 10.38 6.02 4.70
N SER A 28 9.26 6.72 4.50
CA SER A 28 8.82 7.11 3.16
C SER A 28 9.80 8.10 2.53
N HIS A 29 10.05 7.93 1.22
CA HIS A 29 10.67 8.95 0.39
C HIS A 29 9.59 9.83 -0.26
N CYS A 30 8.63 10.31 0.55
CA CYS A 30 7.44 11.00 0.06
C CYS A 30 7.80 12.26 -0.75
N GLU A 31 8.83 13.01 -0.34
CA GLU A 31 9.32 14.18 -1.09
C GLU A 31 9.90 13.79 -2.46
N ASP A 32 10.69 12.72 -2.54
CA ASP A 32 11.24 12.27 -3.82
C ASP A 32 10.15 11.77 -4.76
N PHE A 33 9.13 11.12 -4.21
CA PHE A 33 7.95 10.71 -4.96
C PHE A 33 7.16 11.92 -5.47
N ARG A 34 6.98 12.97 -4.65
CA ARG A 34 6.35 14.22 -5.10
C ARG A 34 7.15 14.91 -6.18
N ASP A 35 8.47 14.95 -6.07
CA ASP A 35 9.35 15.53 -7.08
C ASP A 35 9.26 14.74 -8.40
N PHE A 36 9.19 13.42 -8.34
CA PHE A 36 8.90 12.56 -9.48
C PHE A 36 7.55 12.88 -10.13
N LEU A 37 6.47 13.02 -9.34
CA LEU A 37 5.15 13.37 -9.86
C LEU A 37 5.13 14.76 -10.50
N LYS A 38 5.82 15.74 -9.92
CA LYS A 38 5.99 17.07 -10.53
C LYS A 38 6.71 16.96 -11.87
N TRP A 39 7.77 16.15 -11.95
CA TRP A 39 8.49 15.90 -13.19
C TRP A 39 7.60 15.23 -14.25
N LEU A 40 6.78 14.24 -13.89
CA LEU A 40 5.79 13.65 -14.83
C LEU A 40 4.86 14.72 -15.43
N ASN A 41 4.50 15.74 -14.65
CA ASN A 41 3.66 16.83 -15.13
C ASN A 41 4.38 17.79 -16.10
N THR A 42 5.71 17.77 -16.12
CA THR A 42 6.53 18.58 -17.06
C THR A 42 6.78 17.88 -18.39
N LEU A 43 6.48 16.58 -18.48
CA LEU A 43 6.69 15.81 -19.70
C LEU A 43 5.79 16.28 -20.83
N SER A 44 6.35 16.31 -22.04
CA SER A 44 5.60 16.54 -23.27
C SER A 44 5.06 15.23 -23.84
N ASP A 45 4.06 15.34 -24.73
CA ASP A 45 3.54 14.18 -25.47
C ASP A 45 4.58 13.62 -26.46
N ASN A 46 5.55 14.44 -26.88
CA ASN A 46 6.68 14.03 -27.72
C ASN A 46 7.79 13.32 -26.92
N GLY A 47 7.71 13.33 -25.59
CA GLY A 47 8.66 12.67 -24.70
C GLY A 47 9.82 13.54 -24.25
N THR A 48 10.57 12.99 -23.30
CA THR A 48 11.87 13.49 -22.85
C THR A 48 12.86 12.36 -22.99
N SER A 49 13.94 12.61 -23.74
CA SER A 49 14.98 11.62 -24.02
C SER A 49 15.76 11.29 -22.76
N VAL A 50 15.87 10.01 -22.45
CA VAL A 50 16.60 9.45 -21.30
C VAL A 50 17.53 8.36 -21.81
N ASP A 51 18.78 8.40 -21.39
CA ASP A 51 19.76 7.34 -21.69
C ASP A 51 19.47 6.09 -20.85
N CYS A 52 19.04 5.02 -21.50
CA CYS A 52 18.92 3.68 -20.95
C CYS A 52 20.00 2.76 -21.52
N ASN A 53 21.08 2.59 -20.76
CA ASN A 53 22.18 1.66 -21.09
C ASN A 53 22.79 1.90 -22.49
N GLY A 54 22.95 3.17 -22.88
CA GLY A 54 23.48 3.55 -24.19
C GLY A 54 22.42 3.65 -25.30
N ILE A 55 21.14 3.44 -24.96
CA ILE A 55 20.01 3.62 -25.87
C ILE A 55 19.16 4.78 -25.33
N ASN A 56 19.00 5.83 -26.14
CA ASN A 56 18.07 6.91 -25.81
C ASN A 56 16.63 6.42 -25.97
N ILE A 57 15.85 6.57 -24.89
CA ILE A 57 14.43 6.24 -24.84
C ILE A 57 13.65 7.52 -24.54
N ASP A 58 12.51 7.70 -25.21
CA ASP A 58 11.66 8.88 -24.99
C ASP A 58 10.56 8.56 -23.98
N ILE A 59 10.66 9.15 -22.78
CA ILE A 59 9.62 9.01 -21.76
C ILE A 59 8.55 10.08 -21.97
N LYS A 60 7.37 9.65 -22.40
CA LYS A 60 6.23 10.53 -22.68
C LYS A 60 5.39 10.79 -21.45
N LYS A 61 4.64 11.88 -21.51
CA LYS A 61 3.62 12.22 -20.50
C LYS A 61 2.66 11.04 -20.30
N PRO A 62 2.38 10.60 -19.06
CA PRO A 62 1.56 9.42 -18.83
C PRO A 62 0.10 9.66 -19.20
N GLY A 63 -0.50 8.69 -19.90
CA GLY A 63 -1.95 8.59 -20.03
C GLY A 63 -2.60 7.98 -18.79
N THR A 64 -1.90 7.09 -18.10
CA THR A 64 -2.36 6.41 -16.87
C THR A 64 -1.25 6.27 -15.83
N ILE A 65 -1.58 6.49 -14.56
CA ILE A 65 -0.75 6.16 -13.41
C ILE A 65 -1.44 5.04 -12.61
N VAL A 66 -0.75 3.91 -12.44
CA VAL A 66 -1.18 2.80 -11.58
C VAL A 66 -0.44 2.90 -10.25
N LEU A 67 -1.18 3.19 -9.19
CA LEU A 67 -0.71 3.17 -7.81
C LEU A 67 -0.95 1.76 -7.23
N LEU A 68 0.09 0.94 -7.19
CA LEU A 68 0.04 -0.50 -7.02
C LEU A 68 0.25 -0.95 -5.57
N GLY A 69 -0.62 -0.48 -4.67
CA GLY A 69 -0.65 -0.90 -3.28
C GLY A 69 0.40 -0.26 -2.38
N ASP A 70 0.09 -0.29 -1.08
CA ASP A 70 0.88 0.27 0.02
C ASP A 70 1.37 1.70 -0.27
N ILE A 71 0.45 2.53 -0.74
CA ILE A 71 0.72 3.95 -1.03
C ILE A 71 0.61 4.78 0.25
N LEU A 72 -0.26 4.40 1.18
CA LEU A 72 -0.44 5.00 2.50
C LEU A 72 0.21 4.11 3.57
N GLU A 73 0.61 4.70 4.69
CA GLU A 73 1.08 3.95 5.85
C GLU A 73 0.08 4.06 7.01
N LEU A 74 -1.05 3.34 6.91
CA LEU A 74 -2.08 3.37 7.97
C LEU A 74 -1.79 2.42 9.14
N TRP A 75 -0.81 1.53 9.00
CA TRP A 75 -0.47 0.50 9.98
C TRP A 75 0.63 0.94 10.94
N ASP A 76 1.62 1.69 10.46
CA ASP A 76 2.76 2.19 11.23
C ASP A 76 3.08 3.65 10.85
N PRO A 77 2.11 4.58 10.98
CA PRO A 77 2.35 5.98 10.63
C PRO A 77 3.43 6.59 11.50
N GLU A 78 4.08 7.63 11.00
CA GLU A 78 5.08 8.39 11.75
C GLU A 78 4.49 8.87 13.08
N GLU A 79 5.25 8.63 14.16
CA GLU A 79 4.84 8.96 15.54
C GLU A 79 3.49 8.34 15.99
N ASP A 80 3.09 7.21 15.38
CA ASP A 80 1.79 6.57 15.60
C ASP A 80 0.60 7.51 15.28
N ASP A 81 0.82 8.49 14.41
CA ASP A 81 -0.15 9.55 14.10
C ASP A 81 -0.55 9.57 12.61
N ARG A 82 -1.79 9.16 12.33
CA ARG A 82 -2.39 9.18 10.99
C ARG A 82 -2.55 10.58 10.38
N ASN A 83 -2.41 11.66 11.15
CA ASN A 83 -2.36 13.01 10.58
C ASN A 83 -1.17 13.20 9.65
N TYR A 84 -0.03 12.52 9.87
CA TYR A 84 1.09 12.54 8.93
C TYR A 84 0.69 11.91 7.59
N VAL A 85 -0.07 10.81 7.62
CA VAL A 85 -0.63 10.19 6.40
C VAL A 85 -1.56 11.14 5.67
N ILE A 86 -2.47 11.81 6.39
CA ILE A 86 -3.40 12.78 5.78
C ILE A 86 -2.66 13.97 5.20
N SER A 87 -1.73 14.56 5.95
CA SER A 87 -0.89 15.67 5.51
C SER A 87 -0.16 15.30 4.22
N ASP A 88 0.44 14.10 4.21
CA ASP A 88 1.20 13.66 3.06
C ASP A 88 0.33 13.38 1.84
N LEU A 89 -0.82 12.77 2.06
CA LEU A 89 -1.79 12.41 1.05
C LEU A 89 -2.39 13.65 0.37
N LEU A 90 -2.77 14.68 1.12
CA LEU A 90 -3.39 15.89 0.57
C LEU A 90 -2.46 16.59 -0.43
N THR A 91 -1.17 16.70 -0.09
CA THR A 91 -0.16 17.30 -0.97
C THR A 91 0.04 16.44 -2.23
N THR A 92 0.18 15.12 -2.05
CA THR A 92 0.41 14.19 -3.16
C THR A 92 -0.78 14.11 -4.12
N ILE A 93 -2.02 14.05 -3.60
CA ILE A 93 -3.23 14.07 -4.43
C ILE A 93 -3.37 15.37 -5.21
N SER A 94 -3.02 16.51 -4.60
CA SER A 94 -3.04 17.81 -5.29
C SER A 94 -2.15 17.79 -6.55
N ILE A 95 -0.94 17.24 -6.43
CA ILE A 95 -0.03 17.08 -7.58
C ILE A 95 -0.61 16.08 -8.59
N LEU A 96 -1.05 14.90 -8.15
CA LEU A 96 -1.65 13.88 -9.03
C LEU A 96 -2.84 14.43 -9.82
N ASN A 97 -3.71 15.23 -9.20
CA ASN A 97 -4.88 15.80 -9.84
C ASN A 97 -4.54 16.90 -10.86
N SER A 98 -3.33 17.45 -10.82
CA SER A 98 -2.84 18.41 -11.81
C SER A 98 -2.32 17.74 -13.09
N ILE A 99 -2.03 16.44 -13.03
CA ILE A 99 -1.56 15.64 -14.18
C ILE A 99 -2.78 15.20 -15.00
N ASP A 100 -2.72 15.41 -16.31
CA ASP A 100 -3.76 14.95 -17.24
C ASP A 100 -3.60 13.45 -17.55
N CYS A 101 -3.95 12.62 -16.56
CA CYS A 101 -3.88 11.16 -16.66
C CYS A 101 -5.00 10.48 -15.88
N ASP A 102 -5.32 9.25 -16.26
CA ASP A 102 -6.14 8.36 -15.43
C ASP A 102 -5.33 7.82 -14.25
N ILE A 103 -5.97 7.67 -13.09
CA ILE A 103 -5.36 7.11 -11.88
C ILE A 103 -6.08 5.80 -11.53
N ILE A 104 -5.31 4.72 -11.50
CA ILE A 104 -5.76 3.40 -11.09
C ILE A 104 -5.10 3.08 -9.75
N TYR A 105 -5.88 3.12 -8.68
CA TYR A 105 -5.40 2.79 -7.34
C TYR A 105 -5.73 1.34 -7.01
N VAL A 106 -4.72 0.50 -6.86
CA VAL A 106 -4.85 -0.88 -6.36
C VAL A 106 -4.59 -0.87 -4.86
N ILE A 107 -5.60 -1.22 -4.05
CA ILE A 107 -5.50 -1.20 -2.60
C ILE A 107 -4.59 -2.33 -2.10
N GLY A 108 -3.52 -1.94 -1.39
CA GLY A 108 -2.62 -2.85 -0.67
C GLY A 108 -3.12 -3.19 0.74
N ASN A 109 -2.27 -3.83 1.55
CA ASN A 109 -2.64 -4.14 2.94
C ASN A 109 -2.49 -2.95 3.88
N HIS A 110 -1.52 -2.06 3.65
CA HIS A 110 -1.34 -0.84 4.44
C HIS A 110 -2.43 0.22 4.16
N ASP A 111 -3.20 0.06 3.08
CA ASP A 111 -4.22 1.02 2.63
C ASP A 111 -5.66 0.46 2.76
N GLU A 112 -5.86 -0.66 3.46
CA GLU A 112 -7.09 -1.45 3.34
C GLU A 112 -8.36 -0.69 3.79
N ASP A 113 -8.21 0.34 4.63
CA ASP A 113 -9.29 1.22 5.11
C ASP A 113 -9.95 2.01 3.98
N LEU A 114 -9.27 2.21 2.85
CA LEU A 114 -9.83 2.81 1.64
C LEU A 114 -11.05 2.03 1.09
N LEU A 115 -11.21 0.77 1.48
CA LEU A 115 -12.42 0.01 1.19
C LEU A 115 -13.69 0.62 1.80
N ALA A 116 -13.59 1.20 3.00
CA ALA A 116 -14.72 1.86 3.65
C ALA A 116 -15.14 3.11 2.86
N PHE A 117 -14.16 3.88 2.38
CA PHE A 117 -14.38 5.03 1.49
C PHE A 117 -15.05 4.60 0.19
N LYS A 118 -14.55 3.55 -0.48
CA LYS A 118 -15.17 3.01 -1.69
C LYS A 118 -16.63 2.60 -1.48
N LYS A 119 -16.95 1.98 -0.34
CA LYS A 119 -18.34 1.63 0.02
C LYS A 119 -19.21 2.87 0.20
N ALA A 120 -18.68 3.90 0.84
CA ALA A 120 -19.37 5.17 1.05
C ALA A 120 -19.63 5.89 -0.29
N TRP A 121 -18.64 5.94 -1.19
CA TRP A 121 -18.80 6.48 -2.55
C TRP A 121 -19.91 5.78 -3.32
N ARG A 122 -19.90 4.44 -3.32
CA ARG A 122 -20.95 3.66 -3.99
C ARG A 122 -22.34 3.95 -3.42
N LYS A 123 -22.48 4.13 -2.11
CA LYS A 123 -23.76 4.52 -1.48
C LYS A 123 -24.23 5.91 -1.94
N LYS A 124 -23.30 6.80 -2.26
CA LYS A 124 -23.57 8.14 -2.81
C LYS A 124 -23.71 8.15 -4.34
N GLY A 125 -23.68 6.99 -5.00
CA GLY A 125 -23.73 6.90 -6.47
C GLY A 125 -22.46 7.37 -7.18
N VAL A 126 -21.35 7.55 -6.46
CA VAL A 126 -20.06 7.95 -7.02
C VAL A 126 -19.31 6.67 -7.44
N GLU A 127 -19.29 6.37 -8.74
CA GLU A 127 -18.51 5.26 -9.30
C GLU A 127 -17.07 5.68 -9.62
N HIS A 128 -16.88 6.94 -10.03
CA HIS A 128 -15.60 7.57 -10.33
C HIS A 128 -15.54 8.92 -9.61
N SER A 129 -14.48 9.12 -8.85
CA SER A 129 -14.25 10.37 -8.13
C SER A 129 -13.29 11.22 -8.96
N ASN A 130 -13.78 11.98 -9.95
CA ASN A 130 -13.02 13.17 -10.29
C ASN A 130 -13.83 14.28 -10.98
N ASN A 131 -13.48 15.52 -10.62
CA ASN A 131 -13.80 16.75 -11.35
C ASN A 131 -12.57 17.28 -12.12
N GLY A 132 -11.44 16.55 -12.12
CA GLY A 132 -10.21 16.86 -12.87
C GLY A 132 -10.23 16.35 -14.32
N LYS A 133 -9.07 16.41 -15.01
CA LYS A 133 -8.93 16.03 -16.44
C LYS A 133 -8.94 14.51 -16.70
N GLY A 134 -8.65 13.69 -15.69
CA GLY A 134 -8.63 12.22 -15.79
C GLY A 134 -9.49 11.53 -14.72
N THR A 135 -9.65 10.21 -14.86
CA THR A 135 -10.50 9.39 -13.98
C THR A 135 -9.73 8.84 -12.79
N PHE A 136 -10.36 8.75 -11.60
CA PHE A 136 -9.80 8.04 -10.45
C PHE A 136 -10.61 6.77 -10.17
N LYS A 137 -9.94 5.61 -10.24
CA LYS A 137 -10.56 4.28 -10.09
C LYS A 137 -9.84 3.47 -9.00
N MET A 138 -10.58 3.01 -8.00
CA MET A 138 -10.03 2.14 -6.95
C MET A 138 -10.37 0.67 -7.19
N TYR A 139 -9.38 -0.21 -7.07
CA TYR A 139 -9.52 -1.67 -7.16
C TYR A 139 -8.99 -2.35 -5.91
N TYR A 140 -9.61 -3.46 -5.51
CA TYR A 140 -9.18 -4.18 -4.32
C TYR A 140 -8.16 -5.24 -4.71
N ARG A 141 -6.90 -5.08 -4.25
CA ARG A 141 -5.77 -6.01 -4.39
C ARG A 141 -5.27 -6.30 -5.80
N SER A 142 -6.08 -6.08 -6.83
CA SER A 142 -5.69 -6.33 -8.21
C SER A 142 -6.47 -5.52 -9.23
N TYR A 143 -5.81 -5.20 -10.33
CA TYR A 143 -6.38 -4.65 -11.55
C TYR A 143 -5.86 -5.43 -12.77
N PRO A 144 -6.69 -5.84 -13.73
CA PRO A 144 -8.16 -5.73 -13.74
C PRO A 144 -8.85 -6.52 -12.63
N LYS A 145 -10.16 -6.27 -12.46
CA LYS A 145 -10.96 -6.94 -11.42
C LYS A 145 -11.16 -8.41 -11.80
N THR A 146 -11.03 -9.32 -10.84
CA THR A 146 -11.37 -10.73 -11.03
C THR A 146 -12.86 -10.90 -11.36
N ASN A 147 -13.16 -11.69 -12.40
CA ASN A 147 -14.53 -12.02 -12.77
C ASN A 147 -15.18 -12.96 -11.74
N LYS A 148 -16.51 -13.10 -11.79
CA LYS A 148 -17.34 -13.90 -10.85
C LYS A 148 -16.93 -15.39 -10.76
N ARG A 149 -15.99 -15.86 -11.60
CA ARG A 149 -15.45 -17.23 -11.63
C ARG A 149 -13.93 -17.28 -11.40
N THR A 150 -13.40 -16.65 -10.36
CA THR A 150 -11.99 -16.81 -9.91
C THR A 150 -10.86 -16.50 -10.91
N GLU A 151 -11.19 -16.11 -12.12
CA GLU A 151 -10.27 -15.83 -13.22
C GLU A 151 -10.16 -14.33 -13.43
N MET A 152 -8.93 -13.88 -13.66
CA MET A 152 -8.57 -12.50 -13.94
C MET A 152 -8.11 -12.43 -15.38
N GLU A 153 -8.84 -11.68 -16.19
CA GLU A 153 -8.42 -11.36 -17.55
C GLU A 153 -7.55 -10.10 -17.49
N GLY A 154 -6.33 -10.20 -18.00
CA GLY A 154 -5.40 -9.09 -18.07
C GLY A 154 -5.89 -8.00 -19.02
N ILE A 155 -5.37 -6.80 -18.84
CA ILE A 155 -5.61 -5.68 -19.76
C ILE A 155 -4.55 -5.69 -20.86
N THR A 156 -4.99 -5.52 -22.10
CA THR A 156 -4.09 -5.45 -23.25
C THR A 156 -3.44 -4.08 -23.33
N ILE A 157 -2.11 -4.05 -23.45
CA ILE A 157 -1.29 -2.88 -23.81
C ILE A 157 -0.35 -3.36 -24.92
N GLY A 158 -0.43 -2.75 -26.10
CA GLY A 158 0.19 -3.30 -27.30
C GLY A 158 -0.28 -4.74 -27.57
N GLU A 159 0.66 -5.66 -27.75
CA GLU A 159 0.37 -7.09 -28.01
C GLU A 159 0.32 -7.95 -26.75
N LYS A 160 0.55 -7.37 -25.56
CA LYS A 160 0.66 -8.12 -24.30
C LYS A 160 -0.49 -7.85 -23.36
N LYS A 161 -0.90 -8.87 -22.61
CA LYS A 161 -1.85 -8.78 -21.50
C LYS A 161 -1.12 -8.59 -20.18
N TYR A 162 -1.53 -7.59 -19.41
CA TYR A 162 -0.98 -7.23 -18.11
C TYR A 162 -1.98 -7.47 -16.98
N ALA A 163 -1.47 -7.94 -15.85
CA ALA A 163 -2.20 -7.96 -14.59
C ALA A 163 -1.38 -7.27 -13.51
N PHE A 164 -2.01 -6.35 -12.79
CA PHE A 164 -1.42 -5.56 -11.71
C PHE A 164 -1.94 -6.08 -10.38
N LEU A 165 -1.06 -6.57 -9.52
CA LEU A 165 -1.38 -7.13 -8.21
C LEU A 165 -0.65 -6.37 -7.12
N HIS A 166 -1.23 -6.23 -5.93
CA HIS A 166 -0.46 -5.72 -4.79
C HIS A 166 0.79 -6.58 -4.51
N GLY A 167 0.63 -7.89 -4.40
CA GLY A 167 1.75 -8.84 -4.19
C GLY A 167 1.64 -9.62 -2.89
N HIS A 168 0.98 -9.08 -1.86
CA HIS A 168 0.64 -9.80 -0.63
C HIS A 168 -0.17 -11.11 -0.88
N GLN A 169 -0.79 -11.28 -2.04
CA GLN A 169 -1.42 -12.54 -2.47
C GLN A 169 -0.45 -13.72 -2.48
N PHE A 170 0.86 -13.48 -2.54
CA PHE A 170 1.90 -14.49 -2.47
C PHE A 170 2.21 -14.92 -1.02
N ASP A 171 1.69 -14.24 -0.01
CA ASP A 171 2.03 -14.54 1.39
C ASP A 171 1.35 -15.83 1.86
N ARG A 172 2.13 -16.74 2.47
CA ARG A 172 1.63 -18.03 2.97
C ARG A 172 0.77 -17.87 4.23
N PHE A 173 1.05 -16.85 5.04
CA PHE A 173 0.44 -16.67 6.36
C PHE A 173 -0.57 -15.52 6.35
N GLN A 174 -1.82 -15.86 6.04
CA GLN A 174 -2.94 -14.92 5.97
C GLN A 174 -4.03 -15.28 6.98
N VAL A 175 -3.67 -15.54 8.25
CA VAL A 175 -4.59 -16.10 9.26
C VAL A 175 -5.78 -15.18 9.50
N PHE A 176 -5.55 -13.89 9.73
CA PHE A 176 -6.61 -12.89 9.92
C PHE A 176 -7.51 -12.75 8.69
N TYR A 177 -6.96 -12.89 7.48
CA TYR A 177 -7.75 -12.89 6.24
C TYR A 177 -8.57 -14.17 6.06
N LYS A 178 -8.01 -15.34 6.39
CA LYS A 178 -8.75 -16.61 6.36
C LYS A 178 -9.92 -16.55 7.33
N LEU A 179 -9.69 -16.01 8.53
CA LEU A 179 -10.72 -15.80 9.54
C LEU A 179 -11.77 -14.78 9.08
N SER A 180 -11.34 -13.62 8.57
CA SER A 180 -12.22 -12.59 7.99
C SER A 180 -13.10 -13.16 6.87
N ARG A 181 -12.51 -13.98 5.98
CA ARG A 181 -13.24 -14.62 4.87
C ARG A 181 -14.21 -15.69 5.36
N PHE A 182 -13.80 -16.50 6.34
CA PHE A 182 -14.67 -17.48 6.98
C PHE A 182 -15.88 -16.79 7.59
N LEU A 183 -15.67 -15.80 8.46
CA LEU A 183 -16.75 -15.04 9.10
C LEU A 183 -17.60 -14.29 8.09
N SER A 184 -17.00 -13.72 7.05
CA SER A 184 -17.75 -13.02 6.01
C SER A 184 -18.72 -13.95 5.27
N LYS A 185 -18.28 -15.18 5.01
CA LYS A 185 -19.11 -16.23 4.38
C LYS A 185 -20.20 -16.69 5.35
N THR A 186 -19.86 -16.95 6.61
CA THR A 186 -20.79 -17.44 7.63
C THR A 186 -21.89 -16.42 7.95
N LEU A 187 -21.54 -15.13 8.01
CA LEU A 187 -22.46 -14.06 8.40
C LEU A 187 -23.12 -13.36 7.21
N ASN A 188 -22.85 -13.81 5.97
CA ASN A 188 -23.29 -13.19 4.72
C ASN A 188 -23.13 -11.65 4.69
N LYS A 189 -22.08 -11.16 5.37
CA LYS A 189 -21.75 -9.75 5.56
C LYS A 189 -20.24 -9.65 5.50
N GLN A 190 -19.70 -8.60 4.88
CA GLN A 190 -18.25 -8.42 4.89
C GLN A 190 -17.77 -8.09 6.31
N VAL A 191 -17.02 -9.02 6.90
CA VAL A 191 -16.40 -8.92 8.22
C VAL A 191 -14.88 -8.83 8.02
N ARG A 192 -14.28 -7.78 8.58
CA ARG A 192 -12.83 -7.61 8.65
C ARG A 192 -12.40 -7.84 10.10
N ILE A 193 -11.49 -8.79 10.29
CA ILE A 193 -10.76 -8.99 11.54
C ILE A 193 -9.32 -8.63 11.23
N ASP A 194 -8.94 -7.44 11.67
CA ASP A 194 -7.59 -6.93 11.63
C ASP A 194 -7.34 -6.24 12.98
N PRO A 195 -6.84 -6.98 13.99
CA PRO A 195 -6.66 -6.43 15.33
C PRO A 195 -5.71 -5.24 15.34
N ILE A 196 -4.70 -5.25 14.46
CA ILE A 196 -3.70 -4.17 14.36
C ILE A 196 -4.40 -2.89 13.94
N ASP A 197 -5.19 -2.95 12.87
CA ASP A 197 -5.97 -1.81 12.39
C ASP A 197 -6.94 -1.28 13.45
N TRP A 198 -7.64 -2.17 14.16
CA TRP A 198 -8.55 -1.77 15.24
C TRP A 198 -7.83 -1.05 16.39
N PHE A 199 -6.66 -1.54 16.80
CA PHE A 199 -5.85 -0.85 17.81
C PHE A 199 -5.30 0.48 17.27
N GLN A 200 -4.91 0.55 15.99
CA GLN A 200 -4.48 1.80 15.36
C GLN A 200 -5.61 2.84 15.32
N ASP A 201 -6.84 2.44 15.00
CA ASP A 201 -8.03 3.31 15.03
C ASP A 201 -8.24 3.91 16.44
N LEU A 202 -8.17 3.09 17.48
CA LEU A 202 -8.34 3.54 18.86
C LEU A 202 -7.19 4.42 19.35
N ALA A 203 -5.95 4.09 18.96
CA ALA A 203 -4.77 4.89 19.29
C ALA A 203 -4.83 6.29 18.66
N ASN A 204 -5.44 6.41 17.48
CA ASN A 204 -5.58 7.65 16.71
C ASN A 204 -6.81 8.49 17.04
N VAL A 205 -7.63 8.10 18.01
CA VAL A 205 -8.69 8.96 18.55
C VAL A 205 -8.07 10.20 19.19
N SER A 206 -8.64 11.39 18.95
CA SER A 206 -8.10 12.70 19.38
C SER A 206 -7.66 12.73 20.84
N PHE A 207 -8.43 12.13 21.75
CA PHE A 207 -8.04 12.04 23.16
C PHE A 207 -6.81 11.14 23.36
N THR A 208 -6.90 9.87 22.96
CA THR A 208 -5.84 8.85 23.14
C THR A 208 -4.51 9.29 22.54
N LYS A 209 -4.55 9.77 21.30
CA LYS A 209 -3.38 10.25 20.56
C LYS A 209 -2.61 11.32 21.32
N ASN A 210 -3.31 12.24 21.98
CA ASN A 210 -2.71 13.37 22.68
C ASN A 210 -2.18 13.04 24.09
N ILE A 211 -2.44 11.84 24.63
CA ILE A 211 -1.84 11.40 25.90
C ILE A 211 -0.35 11.14 25.69
N GLY A 212 0.53 11.82 26.43
CA GLY A 212 1.98 11.65 26.27
C GLY A 212 2.81 12.30 27.38
N LEU A 213 4.11 12.44 27.13
CA LEU A 213 5.05 12.99 28.12
C LEU A 213 4.88 14.49 28.39
N LYS A 214 4.27 15.23 27.46
CA LYS A 214 3.96 16.65 27.65
C LYS A 214 2.64 16.80 28.40
N LEU A 215 2.64 17.64 29.43
CA LEU A 215 1.43 17.95 30.19
C LEU A 215 0.50 18.83 29.34
N ASN A 216 -0.51 18.22 28.75
CA ASN A 216 -1.62 18.87 28.05
C ASN A 216 -2.95 18.45 28.69
N GLY A 217 -4.08 18.99 28.20
CA GLY A 217 -5.41 18.66 28.74
C GLY A 217 -5.68 17.15 28.84
N PRO A 218 -5.53 16.38 27.74
CA PRO A 218 -5.68 14.92 27.76
C PRO A 218 -4.74 14.19 28.74
N THR A 219 -3.45 14.54 28.78
CA THR A 219 -2.48 13.98 29.73
C THR A 219 -2.85 14.31 31.18
N LEU A 220 -3.32 15.54 31.46
CA LEU A 220 -3.76 15.93 32.80
C LEU A 220 -4.98 15.11 33.25
N ILE A 221 -6.00 14.98 32.40
CA ILE A 221 -7.18 14.15 32.66
C ILE A 221 -6.75 12.70 32.91
N PHE A 222 -5.84 12.17 32.09
CA PHE A 222 -5.28 10.84 32.25
C PHE A 222 -4.58 10.66 33.61
N CYS A 223 -3.71 11.59 34.00
CA CYS A 223 -3.02 11.55 35.29
C CYS A 223 -3.99 11.62 36.48
N ILE A 224 -5.02 12.48 36.40
CA ILE A 224 -6.06 12.58 37.43
C ILE A 224 -6.80 11.26 37.57
N LEU A 225 -7.24 10.67 36.44
CA LEU A 225 -7.91 9.38 36.44
C LEU A 225 -7.00 8.26 36.96
N LEU A 226 -5.68 8.35 36.76
CA LEU A 226 -4.72 7.32 37.19
C LEU A 226 -4.53 7.36 38.69
N VAL A 227 -4.45 8.57 39.27
CA VAL A 227 -4.45 8.78 40.72
C VAL A 227 -5.76 8.28 41.32
N LEU A 228 -6.90 8.64 40.73
CA LEU A 228 -8.23 8.19 41.17
C LEU A 228 -8.33 6.65 41.13
N TYR A 229 -7.84 6.03 40.06
CA TYR A 229 -7.79 4.58 39.91
C TYR A 229 -6.95 3.91 41.01
N GLY A 230 -5.76 4.45 41.29
CA GLY A 230 -4.89 3.95 42.35
C GLY A 230 -5.55 4.06 43.72
N LEU A 231 -6.22 5.17 44.01
CA LEU A 231 -6.96 5.37 45.26
C LEU A 231 -8.11 4.36 45.40
N VAL A 232 -8.97 4.23 44.39
CA VAL A 232 -10.10 3.29 44.43
C VAL A 232 -9.60 1.85 44.55
N THR A 233 -8.56 1.49 43.81
CA THR A 233 -7.93 0.15 43.88
C THR A 233 -7.33 -0.12 45.25
N TYR A 234 -6.66 0.86 45.86
CA TYR A 234 -6.11 0.75 47.22
C TYR A 234 -7.21 0.51 48.27
N TYR A 235 -8.30 1.27 48.20
CA TYR A 235 -9.44 1.05 49.09
C TYR A 235 -10.06 -0.33 48.89
N TRP A 236 -10.09 -0.82 47.64
CA TRP A 236 -10.65 -2.14 47.30
C TRP A 236 -9.82 -3.27 47.91
N PHE A 237 -8.49 -3.16 47.89
CA PHE A 237 -7.59 -4.13 48.55
C PHE A 237 -7.59 -4.07 50.07
N GLN A 238 -8.12 -3.01 50.69
CA GLN A 238 -8.18 -2.86 52.15
C GLN A 238 -9.40 -3.55 52.79
N ASP A 239 -10.21 -4.30 52.04
CA ASP A 239 -11.45 -4.98 52.50
C ASP A 239 -12.40 -4.05 53.28
N ARG A 240 -12.31 -2.73 53.03
CA ARG A 240 -13.29 -1.79 53.55
C ARG A 240 -14.57 -1.97 52.74
N PRO A 241 -15.76 -2.02 53.36
CA PRO A 241 -17.01 -2.08 52.63
C PRO A 241 -17.15 -0.80 51.81
N ILE A 242 -16.74 -0.90 50.55
CA ILE A 242 -16.87 0.14 49.55
C ILE A 242 -18.36 0.22 49.19
N GLU A 243 -18.95 1.41 49.24
CA GLU A 243 -20.31 1.60 48.77
C GLU A 243 -20.42 1.14 47.30
N ARG A 244 -21.51 0.43 46.95
CA ARG A 244 -21.76 -0.20 45.64
C ARG A 244 -21.53 0.72 44.41
N ASN A 245 -21.55 2.04 44.59
CA ASN A 245 -21.30 3.05 43.56
C ASN A 245 -19.82 3.17 43.15
N LEU A 246 -18.88 2.86 44.05
CA LEU A 246 -17.44 2.96 43.81
C LEU A 246 -16.90 1.76 43.01
N ASP A 247 -17.55 0.59 43.08
CA ASP A 247 -17.24 -0.57 42.22
C ASP A 247 -17.51 -0.26 40.74
N ILE A 248 -18.65 0.38 40.47
CA ILE A 248 -19.03 0.81 39.11
C ILE A 248 -18.02 1.85 38.61
N LEU A 249 -17.64 2.80 39.47
CA LEU A 249 -16.61 3.79 39.14
C LEU A 249 -15.27 3.13 38.81
N TRP A 250 -14.84 2.14 39.60
CA TRP A 250 -13.63 1.36 39.32
C TRP A 250 -13.71 0.66 37.96
N ILE A 251 -14.82 -0.02 37.66
CA ILE A 251 -15.01 -0.70 36.37
C ILE A 251 -14.96 0.30 35.21
N VAL A 252 -15.60 1.46 35.33
CA VAL A 252 -15.60 2.51 34.30
C VAL A 252 -14.18 3.05 34.08
N ILE A 253 -13.44 3.34 35.16
CA ILE A 253 -12.07 3.85 35.07
C ILE A 253 -11.11 2.78 34.52
N SER A 254 -11.22 1.52 34.97
CA SER A 254 -10.48 0.37 34.42
C SER A 254 -10.75 0.22 32.93
N SER A 255 -12.02 0.24 32.53
CA SER A 255 -12.43 0.12 31.13
C SER A 255 -11.87 1.27 30.30
N PHE A 256 -11.89 2.50 30.83
CA PHE A 256 -11.27 3.65 30.19
C PHE A 256 -9.77 3.44 29.98
N PHE A 257 -9.03 3.01 31.01
CA PHE A 257 -7.60 2.76 30.88
C PHE A 257 -7.28 1.66 29.88
N VAL A 258 -8.04 0.58 29.89
CA VAL A 258 -7.91 -0.49 28.89
C VAL A 258 -8.19 0.07 27.49
N LEU A 259 -9.22 0.88 27.30
CA LEU A 259 -9.58 1.43 26.00
C LEU A 259 -8.64 2.54 25.51
N THR A 260 -7.88 3.22 26.38
CA THR A 260 -6.96 4.31 25.99
C THR A 260 -5.49 3.89 25.97
N ILE A 261 -5.01 3.12 26.97
CA ILE A 261 -3.59 2.73 27.06
C ILE A 261 -3.32 1.50 26.21
N LEU A 262 -4.17 0.48 26.30
CA LEU A 262 -3.90 -0.79 25.62
C LEU A 262 -3.70 -0.60 24.12
N PRO A 263 -4.50 0.23 23.40
CA PRO A 263 -4.22 0.50 22.00
C PRO A 263 -2.84 1.08 21.75
N LYS A 264 -2.42 2.12 22.49
CA LYS A 264 -1.08 2.72 22.34
C LYS A 264 0.05 1.75 22.64
N VAL A 265 -0.10 0.94 23.68
CA VAL A 265 0.91 -0.06 24.02
C VAL A 265 0.96 -1.14 22.94
N VAL A 266 -0.19 -1.60 22.45
CA VAL A 266 -0.24 -2.59 21.39
C VAL A 266 0.35 -2.03 20.11
N THR A 267 0.00 -0.82 19.66
CA THR A 267 0.57 -0.22 18.44
C THR A 267 2.08 -0.04 18.55
N PHE A 268 2.57 0.49 19.68
CA PHE A 268 4.00 0.64 19.95
C PHE A 268 4.74 -0.72 19.94
N LEU A 269 4.18 -1.73 20.60
CA LEU A 269 4.78 -3.07 20.66
C LEU A 269 4.57 -3.86 19.36
N ASN A 270 3.57 -3.55 18.55
CA ASN A 270 3.26 -4.22 17.30
C ASN A 270 4.48 -4.20 16.39
N THR A 271 5.09 -3.02 16.22
CA THR A 271 6.27 -2.82 15.37
C THR A 271 7.46 -3.64 15.87
N GLU A 272 7.63 -3.81 17.19
CA GLU A 272 8.74 -4.59 17.76
C GLU A 272 8.47 -6.10 17.78
N ILE A 273 7.24 -6.53 18.06
CA ILE A 273 6.82 -7.94 18.13
C ILE A 273 6.77 -8.55 16.73
N TRP A 274 6.10 -7.91 15.77
CA TRP A 274 5.99 -8.47 14.41
C TRP A 274 7.33 -8.50 13.68
N ARG A 275 8.24 -7.57 13.94
CA ARG A 275 9.61 -7.60 13.40
C ARG A 275 10.40 -8.83 13.86
N ARG A 276 10.05 -9.41 15.00
CA ARG A 276 10.74 -10.56 15.60
C ARG A 276 10.12 -11.92 15.26
N ILE A 277 8.91 -11.99 14.72
CA ILE A 277 8.26 -13.26 14.36
C ILE A 277 8.79 -13.77 13.00
N PRO A 278 9.58 -14.86 12.96
CA PRO A 278 10.15 -15.35 11.71
C PRO A 278 9.09 -16.06 10.84
N GLY A 279 9.10 -15.79 9.54
CA GLY A 279 8.47 -16.66 8.53
C GLY A 279 6.98 -16.41 8.21
N THR A 280 6.33 -15.42 8.82
CA THR A 280 4.90 -15.11 8.60
C THR A 280 4.65 -14.11 7.46
N ILE A 281 5.56 -13.16 7.23
CA ILE A 281 5.44 -12.08 6.23
C ILE A 281 6.52 -12.30 5.13
N VAL A 282 6.34 -11.78 3.90
CA VAL A 282 7.49 -11.63 2.98
C VAL A 282 8.52 -10.76 3.69
N LYS A 283 9.71 -11.31 3.95
CA LYS A 283 10.81 -10.48 4.43
C LYS A 283 11.04 -9.42 3.36
N LYS A 284 10.95 -8.15 3.76
CA LYS A 284 11.22 -7.02 2.87
C LYS A 284 12.53 -7.25 2.14
N CYS A 285 12.59 -6.76 0.90
CA CYS A 285 13.75 -6.76 0.03
C CYS A 285 14.15 -8.11 -0.60
N LYS A 286 13.32 -9.15 -0.46
CA LYS A 286 13.61 -10.46 -1.06
C LYS A 286 13.60 -10.39 -2.60
N PRO A 287 14.59 -10.99 -3.29
CA PRO A 287 14.60 -11.06 -4.74
C PRO A 287 13.33 -11.74 -5.27
N ILE A 288 12.81 -11.20 -6.36
CA ILE A 288 11.59 -11.68 -7.02
C ILE A 288 11.63 -13.18 -7.34
N GLU A 289 12.77 -13.69 -7.81
CA GLU A 289 12.93 -15.13 -8.09
C GLU A 289 12.65 -15.99 -6.85
N GLU A 290 13.16 -15.59 -5.69
CA GLU A 290 12.93 -16.31 -4.44
C GLU A 290 11.45 -16.27 -4.04
N VAL A 291 10.81 -15.10 -4.20
CA VAL A 291 9.39 -14.90 -3.90
C VAL A 291 8.52 -15.77 -4.79
N ILE A 292 8.75 -15.76 -6.10
CA ILE A 292 7.98 -16.57 -7.04
C ILE A 292 8.23 -18.07 -6.81
N LYS A 293 9.48 -18.53 -6.78
CA LYS A 293 9.78 -19.97 -6.60
C LYS A 293 9.24 -20.54 -5.28
N LYS A 294 9.33 -19.80 -4.18
CA LYS A 294 8.90 -20.29 -2.86
C LYS A 294 7.42 -20.07 -2.59
N ARG A 295 6.81 -19.02 -3.14
CA ARG A 295 5.51 -18.54 -2.64
C ARG A 295 4.43 -18.39 -3.69
N TYR A 296 4.79 -18.26 -4.97
CA TYR A 296 3.80 -18.28 -6.04
C TYR A 296 3.26 -19.71 -6.23
N ASN A 297 1.96 -19.88 -6.00
CA ASN A 297 1.29 -21.13 -6.32
C ASN A 297 0.81 -21.07 -7.76
N ALA A 298 1.50 -21.78 -8.66
CA ALA A 298 1.16 -21.84 -10.08
C ALA A 298 -0.30 -22.27 -10.34
N LYS A 299 -0.91 -23.13 -9.50
CA LYS A 299 -2.33 -23.51 -9.64
C LYS A 299 -3.29 -22.36 -9.31
N LYS A 300 -2.90 -21.42 -8.44
CA LYS A 300 -3.70 -20.22 -8.13
C LYS A 300 -3.47 -19.11 -9.15
N GLY A 301 -2.23 -18.90 -9.58
CA GLY A 301 -1.89 -17.88 -10.57
C GLY A 301 -2.13 -18.31 -12.02
N GLY A 302 -2.35 -19.60 -12.29
CA GLY A 302 -2.88 -20.11 -13.56
C GLY A 302 -4.28 -19.58 -13.91
N LYS A 303 -4.99 -19.00 -12.93
CA LYS A 303 -6.28 -18.31 -13.14
C LYS A 303 -6.14 -16.85 -13.58
N ILE A 304 -4.93 -16.37 -13.80
CA ILE A 304 -4.66 -15.03 -14.32
C ILE A 304 -4.28 -15.19 -15.80
N ASP A 305 -5.15 -14.75 -16.70
CA ASP A 305 -4.89 -14.69 -18.14
C ASP A 305 -4.13 -13.40 -18.45
N ALA A 306 -2.81 -13.43 -18.22
CA ALA A 306 -1.90 -12.32 -18.52
C ALA A 306 -0.52 -12.89 -18.91
N ASN A 307 0.15 -12.21 -19.85
CA ASN A 307 1.54 -12.49 -20.21
C ASN A 307 2.50 -11.93 -19.15
N ILE A 308 2.16 -10.76 -18.60
CA ILE A 308 3.01 -10.03 -17.65
C ILE A 308 2.22 -9.74 -16.37
N ILE A 309 2.77 -10.14 -15.23
CA ILE A 309 2.24 -9.85 -13.90
C ILE A 309 3.13 -8.83 -13.23
N VAL A 310 2.59 -7.63 -12.99
CA VAL A 310 3.25 -6.52 -12.31
C VAL A 310 2.77 -6.49 -10.86
N PHE A 311 3.69 -6.37 -9.89
CA PHE A 311 3.34 -6.32 -8.46
C PHE A 311 4.31 -5.50 -7.59
N GLY A 312 3.86 -5.14 -6.39
CA GLY A 312 4.65 -4.46 -5.35
C GLY A 312 4.96 -5.36 -4.16
N HIS A 313 4.84 -4.85 -2.93
CA HIS A 313 4.87 -5.56 -1.63
C HIS A 313 6.25 -6.05 -1.16
N THR A 314 7.19 -6.34 -2.05
CA THR A 314 8.49 -6.92 -1.66
C THR A 314 9.61 -5.90 -1.53
N HIS A 315 9.38 -4.64 -1.93
CA HIS A 315 10.35 -3.54 -1.86
C HIS A 315 11.67 -3.77 -2.62
N ASN A 316 11.72 -4.74 -3.53
CA ASN A 316 12.91 -5.04 -4.33
C ASN A 316 12.51 -5.11 -5.79
N ALA A 317 12.86 -4.04 -6.53
CA ALA A 317 12.58 -3.93 -7.94
C ALA A 317 13.33 -5.02 -8.72
N GLY A 318 12.66 -5.64 -9.68
CA GLY A 318 13.27 -6.69 -10.48
C GLY A 318 12.27 -7.47 -11.29
N TYR A 319 12.74 -8.52 -11.95
CA TYR A 319 11.89 -9.39 -12.76
C TYR A 319 12.26 -10.87 -12.60
N TYR A 320 11.31 -11.73 -12.92
CA TYR A 320 11.53 -13.16 -13.03
C TYR A 320 10.70 -13.74 -14.16
N GLN A 321 11.35 -14.50 -15.03
CA GLN A 321 10.70 -15.34 -16.02
C GLN A 321 11.38 -16.71 -15.91
N LYS A 322 10.58 -17.74 -15.68
CA LYS A 322 11.06 -19.12 -15.81
C LYS A 322 11.14 -19.41 -17.31
N GLU A 323 12.24 -20.07 -17.73
CA GLU A 323 12.74 -20.30 -19.11
C GLU A 323 11.87 -19.80 -20.29
N PRO A 324 12.44 -19.15 -21.32
CA PRO A 324 11.69 -18.60 -22.46
C PRO A 324 11.05 -19.71 -23.31
N LYS A 325 9.91 -20.23 -22.86
CA LYS A 325 9.00 -21.07 -23.62
C LYS A 325 7.75 -20.24 -23.92
N LYS A 326 7.20 -20.44 -25.13
CA LYS A 326 5.86 -19.97 -25.48
C LYS A 326 4.92 -20.34 -24.31
N ASP A 327 4.23 -19.34 -23.77
CA ASP A 327 3.24 -19.41 -22.68
C ASP A 327 3.73 -19.24 -21.23
N GLU A 328 5.02 -18.98 -20.96
CA GLU A 328 5.47 -18.71 -19.59
C GLU A 328 5.39 -17.22 -19.21
N LYS A 329 4.77 -16.94 -18.05
CA LYS A 329 4.48 -15.59 -17.55
C LYS A 329 5.75 -14.88 -17.08
N MET A 330 5.89 -13.61 -17.41
CA MET A 330 6.87 -12.73 -16.79
C MET A 330 6.29 -12.07 -15.54
N PHE A 331 7.09 -12.01 -14.49
CA PHE A 331 6.78 -11.30 -13.26
C PHE A 331 7.70 -10.09 -13.14
N ILE A 332 7.14 -8.92 -12.80
CA ILE A 332 7.90 -7.69 -12.59
C ILE A 332 7.50 -7.10 -11.25
N ASN A 333 8.48 -6.84 -10.38
CA ASN A 333 8.29 -6.07 -9.17
C ASN A 333 8.69 -4.61 -9.41
N THR A 334 7.80 -3.67 -9.08
CA THR A 334 8.03 -2.23 -9.28
C THR A 334 9.00 -1.61 -8.29
N GLY A 335 9.29 -2.30 -7.18
CA GLY A 335 10.17 -1.81 -6.11
C GLY A 335 9.41 -1.04 -5.04
N CYS A 336 9.97 0.08 -4.58
CA CYS A 336 9.37 0.90 -3.53
C CYS A 336 9.94 2.32 -3.48
N TRP A 337 9.24 3.21 -2.80
CA TRP A 337 9.67 4.59 -2.51
C TRP A 337 9.87 4.79 -1.00
N VAL A 338 10.61 3.86 -0.39
CA VAL A 338 10.97 3.91 1.03
C VAL A 338 12.47 3.73 1.24
N LYS A 339 12.96 4.22 2.37
CA LYS A 339 14.32 4.01 2.85
C LYS A 339 14.54 2.55 3.16
N LEU A 340 15.40 1.93 2.36
CA LEU A 340 15.80 0.54 2.54
C LEU A 340 16.90 0.40 3.60
N SER A 341 16.88 -0.72 4.33
CA SER A 341 17.95 -1.02 5.28
C SER A 341 19.27 -1.34 4.56
N LYS A 342 20.40 -1.13 5.24
CA LYS A 342 21.72 -1.48 4.72
C LYS A 342 21.81 -2.93 4.23
N ASN A 343 21.23 -3.87 4.98
CA ASN A 343 21.16 -5.28 4.58
C ASN A 343 20.38 -5.49 3.27
N CYS A 344 19.29 -4.74 3.03
CA CYS A 344 18.53 -4.84 1.79
C CYS A 344 19.38 -4.43 0.58
N ILE A 345 20.11 -3.32 0.72
CA ILE A 345 20.92 -2.76 -0.36
C ILE A 345 22.15 -3.65 -0.61
N GLU A 346 22.90 -4.02 0.43
CA GLU A 346 24.18 -4.70 0.28
C GLU A 346 24.08 -6.21 0.06
N LYS A 347 23.09 -6.88 0.67
CA LYS A 347 22.97 -8.36 0.58
C LYS A 347 21.98 -8.80 -0.48
N GLU A 348 20.88 -8.06 -0.64
CA GLU A 348 19.78 -8.45 -1.53
C GLU A 348 19.74 -7.57 -2.79
N ASN A 349 20.71 -6.64 -2.95
CA ASN A 349 20.85 -5.72 -4.09
C ASN A 349 19.56 -4.94 -4.39
N ALA A 350 18.81 -4.57 -3.35
CA ALA A 350 17.51 -3.93 -3.51
C ALA A 350 17.63 -2.48 -4.00
N ILE A 351 16.80 -2.12 -4.98
CA ILE A 351 16.83 -0.83 -5.67
C ILE A 351 15.59 0.00 -5.31
N PRO A 352 15.73 1.10 -4.54
CA PRO A 352 14.62 1.98 -4.18
C PRO A 352 14.34 3.04 -5.27
N ASN A 353 13.24 3.78 -5.10
CA ASN A 353 12.77 4.89 -5.95
C ASN A 353 12.59 4.46 -7.41
N THR A 354 11.96 3.32 -7.59
CA THR A 354 11.77 2.67 -8.89
C THR A 354 10.33 2.77 -9.36
N PHE A 355 10.16 2.76 -10.68
CA PHE A 355 8.87 2.78 -11.35
C PHE A 355 8.94 2.01 -12.67
N LEU A 356 7.80 1.50 -13.12
CA LEU A 356 7.69 0.82 -14.41
C LEU A 356 7.04 1.76 -15.43
N TYR A 357 7.66 1.90 -16.59
CA TYR A 357 7.10 2.57 -17.76
C TYR A 357 6.65 1.51 -18.77
N ILE A 358 5.43 1.64 -19.28
CA ILE A 358 4.82 0.73 -20.25
C ILE A 358 4.15 1.56 -21.35
N ASP A 359 4.44 1.25 -22.60
CA ASP A 359 3.61 1.62 -23.76
C ASP A 359 3.55 0.44 -24.75
N THR A 360 2.90 0.62 -25.89
CA THR A 360 2.76 -0.39 -26.93
C THR A 360 4.06 -1.06 -27.37
N GLU A 361 5.18 -0.33 -27.34
CA GLU A 361 6.48 -0.77 -27.89
C GLU A 361 7.59 -0.82 -26.84
N SER A 362 7.32 -0.34 -25.63
CA SER A 362 8.30 -0.10 -24.59
C SER A 362 7.88 -0.68 -23.25
N LEU A 363 8.84 -1.32 -22.58
CA LEU A 363 8.68 -1.79 -21.21
C LEU A 363 10.01 -1.61 -20.49
N TYR A 364 10.05 -0.66 -19.55
CA TYR A 364 11.27 -0.29 -18.83
C TYR A 364 11.04 -0.23 -17.33
N LEU A 365 11.89 -0.88 -16.55
CA LEU A 365 12.03 -0.62 -15.12
C LEU A 365 13.09 0.47 -14.94
N LEU A 366 12.68 1.58 -14.33
CA LEU A 366 13.47 2.80 -14.23
C LEU A 366 13.61 3.21 -12.76
N LYS A 367 14.67 3.96 -12.45
CA LYS A 367 14.95 4.52 -11.13
C LYS A 367 15.00 6.04 -11.20
N TRP A 368 14.35 6.69 -10.26
CA TRP A 368 14.44 8.13 -10.02
C TRP A 368 15.66 8.46 -9.14
N ASN A 369 16.53 9.35 -9.64
CA ASN A 369 17.71 9.81 -8.92
C ASN A 369 17.61 11.31 -8.62
N LYS A 370 17.75 11.65 -7.35
CA LYS A 370 17.78 13.05 -6.89
C LYS A 370 19.19 13.63 -6.77
N GLU A 371 20.21 12.78 -6.65
CA GLU A 371 21.58 13.21 -6.32
C GLU A 371 22.36 13.86 -7.49
N VAL A 372 21.77 13.98 -8.68
CA VAL A 372 22.42 14.59 -9.84
C VAL A 372 22.10 16.09 -9.87
N LYS A 373 23.12 16.92 -9.60
CA LYS A 373 23.03 18.39 -9.56
C LYS A 373 22.90 19.08 -10.93
N GLU A 374 22.69 18.33 -12.01
CA GLU A 374 22.58 18.85 -13.38
C GLU A 374 21.32 18.30 -14.06
N GLU A 375 20.81 19.08 -15.01
CA GLU A 375 19.58 18.84 -15.77
C GLU A 375 19.59 17.53 -16.59
N GLU A 376 20.69 16.76 -16.60
CA GLU A 376 20.87 15.69 -17.58
C GLU A 376 20.49 14.28 -17.14
N LYS A 377 20.45 13.86 -15.86
CA LYS A 377 20.13 12.44 -15.54
C LYS A 377 19.30 12.22 -14.26
N LYS A 378 18.06 12.72 -14.25
CA LYS A 378 17.07 12.42 -13.19
C LYS A 378 16.63 10.94 -13.16
N ILE A 379 16.91 10.16 -14.22
CA ILE A 379 16.48 8.77 -14.35
C ILE A 379 17.67 7.88 -14.71
N THR A 380 17.70 6.68 -14.12
CA THR A 380 18.58 5.58 -14.53
C THR A 380 17.75 4.37 -14.95
N CYS A 381 18.19 3.71 -16.00
CA CYS A 381 17.56 2.48 -16.45
C CYS A 381 18.00 1.29 -15.59
N VAL A 382 17.04 0.58 -15.00
CA VAL A 382 17.30 -0.64 -14.23
C VAL A 382 17.26 -1.86 -15.16
N LYS A 383 16.24 -1.94 -16.03
CA LYS A 383 16.12 -3.02 -17.02
C LYS A 383 15.23 -2.60 -18.19
N ASP A 384 15.68 -2.97 -19.39
CA ASP A 384 14.94 -2.93 -20.66
C ASP A 384 14.36 -4.31 -20.96
N PHE A 385 13.06 -4.35 -21.28
CA PHE A 385 12.29 -5.56 -21.57
C PHE A 385 11.72 -5.58 -23.00
N ARG A 386 12.19 -4.75 -23.94
CA ARG A 386 11.67 -4.75 -25.32
C ARG A 386 11.77 -6.12 -26.01
N GLU A 387 12.78 -6.91 -25.67
CA GLU A 387 12.94 -8.30 -26.12
C GLU A 387 11.76 -9.22 -25.75
N VAL A 388 10.98 -8.85 -24.73
CA VAL A 388 9.81 -9.60 -24.25
C VAL A 388 8.58 -9.22 -25.05
N LEU A 389 8.51 -7.96 -25.48
CA LEU A 389 7.39 -7.44 -26.26
C LEU A 389 7.35 -8.04 -27.67
N SER A 390 8.52 -8.36 -28.24
CA SER A 390 8.66 -8.93 -29.59
C SER A 390 8.48 -10.45 -29.71
N GLN A 391 8.29 -11.16 -28.59
CA GLN A 391 8.07 -12.62 -28.53
C GLN A 391 6.59 -13.00 -28.57
#